data_AF-A2FDS3-F1
#
_entry.id   AF-A2FDS3-F1
#
_cell.length_a   1.000
_cell.length_b   1.000
_cell.length_c   1.000
_cell.angle_alpha   90.00
_cell.angle_beta   90.00
_cell.angle_gamma   90.00
#
_symmetry.space_group_name_H-M   'P 1'
#
loop_
_entity.id
_entity.type
_entity.pdbx_description
1 polymer ?
#
loop_
_entity_poly.entity_id
_entity_poly.type
_entity_poly.pdbx_seq_one_letter_code
_entity_poly.pdbx_strand_id
1 'polypeptide(L)'
;MHKKGARLSAAEIAKRKQQQHIAEIYAPERSRIYSGEEEFMNTLHPFEETGKNSGKKSSPIQKAIIYSIKNNGGKATEEQLLNFVKQKWDIITKYTERGFTMEPNIRVIRLNCAVKKRGRHLFLKVPKLKETWMLNSAPRKIPQKRINLKTKEISSGSDPGEPIQEAVEESEEEQNELIVDTVMRKDTFEYCIEKLFTDNVSEYDFNEICKLMEPYKEMNGLFKTLAYERRVRASLVVLKYHKVIDYIEKDGKYRTHQNIAVDHRIPQDPNNLDSLQIEKMTLDEFYNSIQSRFKT
;
A
#
# COMPACT_ATOMS: atom_id res chain seq x y z
N MET A 1 -24.77 33.17 16.11
CA MET A 1 -23.88 32.67 15.04
C MET A 1 -24.02 31.16 14.91
N HIS A 2 -24.79 30.68 13.94
CA HIS A 2 -24.95 29.25 13.70
C HIS A 2 -23.79 28.73 12.84
N LYS A 3 -22.93 27.88 13.42
CA LYS A 3 -21.93 27.13 12.66
C LYS A 3 -22.67 26.17 11.72
N LYS A 4 -22.66 26.46 10.41
CA LYS A 4 -23.10 25.52 9.38
C LYS A 4 -22.20 24.28 9.47
N GLY A 5 -22.76 23.14 9.88
CA GLY A 5 -22.05 21.87 9.90
C GLY A 5 -21.67 21.48 8.47
N ALA A 6 -20.38 21.22 8.23
CA ALA A 6 -19.91 20.68 6.97
C ALA A 6 -20.61 19.34 6.70
N ARG A 7 -21.31 19.24 5.57
CA ARG A 7 -21.92 18.00 5.12
C ARG A 7 -20.79 17.09 4.62
N LEU A 8 -20.61 15.96 5.28
CA LEU A 8 -19.68 14.91 4.84
C LEU A 8 -20.12 14.40 3.46
N SER A 9 -19.15 14.12 2.61
CA SER A 9 -19.35 13.48 1.31
C SER A 9 -19.83 12.03 1.46
N ALA A 10 -20.48 11.49 0.42
CA ALA A 10 -20.92 10.10 0.41
C ALA A 10 -19.75 9.11 0.59
N ALA A 11 -18.57 9.45 0.07
CA ALA A 11 -17.35 8.67 0.21
C ALA A 11 -16.86 8.62 1.67
N GLU A 12 -16.87 9.75 2.39
CA GLU A 12 -16.50 9.81 3.81
C GLU A 12 -17.47 9.01 4.69
N ILE A 13 -18.77 9.06 4.36
CA ILE A 13 -19.79 8.27 5.07
C ILE A 13 -19.56 6.77 4.85
N ALA A 14 -19.26 6.34 3.62
CA ALA A 14 -18.94 4.95 3.30
C ALA A 14 -17.66 4.48 4.01
N LYS A 15 -16.60 5.30 3.99
CA LYS A 15 -15.33 5.02 4.68
C LYS A 15 -15.52 4.89 6.19
N ARG A 16 -16.33 5.76 6.79
CA ARG A 16 -16.63 5.72 8.24
C ARG A 16 -17.43 4.48 8.62
N LYS A 17 -18.41 4.09 7.80
CA LYS A 17 -19.16 2.83 7.99
C LYS A 17 -18.25 1.61 7.87
N GLN A 18 -17.35 1.58 6.89
CA GLN A 18 -16.38 0.49 6.75
C GLN A 18 -15.43 0.41 7.95
N GLN A 19 -14.89 1.54 8.43
CA GLN A 19 -14.05 1.59 9.62
C GLN A 19 -14.79 1.15 10.89
N GLN A 20 -16.07 1.52 11.04
CA GLN A 20 -16.91 1.07 12.15
C GLN A 20 -17.18 -0.43 12.08
N HIS A 21 -17.53 -0.94 10.90
CA HIS A 21 -17.76 -2.37 10.70
C HIS A 21 -16.50 -3.20 10.99
N ILE A 22 -15.34 -2.75 10.51
CA ILE A 22 -14.03 -3.32 10.87
C ILE A 22 -13.83 -3.26 12.39
N ALA A 23 -14.03 -2.10 13.02
CA ALA A 23 -13.84 -1.96 14.46
C ALA A 23 -14.75 -2.89 15.28
N GLU A 24 -15.96 -3.15 14.80
CA GLU A 24 -16.97 -4.01 15.42
C GLU A 24 -16.66 -5.50 15.23
N ILE A 25 -16.26 -5.93 14.02
CA ILE A 25 -15.76 -7.29 13.75
C ILE A 25 -14.56 -7.61 14.66
N TYR A 26 -13.66 -6.65 14.83
CA TYR A 26 -12.45 -6.82 15.63
C TYR A 26 -12.64 -6.50 17.12
N ALA A 27 -13.80 -6.03 17.57
CA ALA A 27 -14.07 -5.77 18.99
C ALA A 27 -13.95 -7.03 19.87
N PRO A 28 -14.52 -8.20 19.52
CA PRO A 28 -14.36 -9.43 20.30
C PRO A 28 -12.95 -10.04 20.22
N GLU A 29 -12.22 -9.86 19.12
CA GLU A 29 -10.81 -10.28 19.05
C GLU A 29 -9.90 -9.46 19.97
N ARG A 30 -10.29 -8.23 20.34
CA ARG A 30 -9.51 -7.37 21.25
C ARG A 30 -9.51 -7.86 22.70
N SER A 31 -10.48 -8.68 23.11
CA SER A 31 -10.55 -9.27 24.45
C SER A 31 -10.08 -10.73 24.50
N ARG A 32 -9.75 -11.33 23.34
CA ARG A 32 -9.30 -12.71 23.26
C ARG A 32 -7.85 -12.78 23.74
N ILE A 33 -7.66 -13.33 24.94
CA ILE A 33 -6.35 -13.71 25.44
C ILE A 33 -6.02 -15.05 24.77
N TYR A 34 -5.04 -15.03 23.87
CA TYR A 34 -4.54 -16.25 23.23
C TYR A 34 -3.72 -17.07 24.22
N SER A 35 -3.71 -18.39 24.11
CA SER A 35 -2.97 -19.28 25.00
C SER A 35 -2.27 -20.39 24.22
N GLY A 36 -1.35 -21.10 24.88
CA GLY A 36 -0.57 -22.18 24.27
C GLY A 36 0.28 -21.67 23.09
N GLU A 37 0.14 -22.30 21.94
CA GLU A 37 0.94 -21.97 20.76
C GLU A 37 0.66 -20.60 20.14
N GLU A 38 -0.53 -20.05 20.39
CA GLU A 38 -0.97 -18.75 19.87
C GLU A 38 -0.60 -17.59 20.82
N GLU A 39 0.04 -17.85 21.97
CA GLU A 39 0.36 -16.85 22.99
C GLU A 39 1.10 -15.62 22.42
N PHE A 40 1.96 -15.82 21.42
CA PHE A 40 2.70 -14.72 20.78
C PHE A 40 1.77 -13.63 20.20
N MET A 41 0.51 -13.95 19.90
CA MET A 41 -0.49 -13.00 19.41
C MET A 41 -0.89 -11.96 20.46
N ASN A 42 -0.68 -12.24 21.75
CA ASN A 42 -0.89 -11.26 22.83
C ASN A 42 0.22 -10.19 22.87
N THR A 43 1.34 -10.42 22.18
CA THR A 43 2.51 -9.56 22.28
C THR A 43 2.21 -8.17 21.75
N LEU A 44 2.62 -7.16 22.52
CA LEU A 44 2.56 -5.76 22.15
C LEU A 44 3.97 -5.21 21.92
N HIS A 45 4.06 -4.27 20.99
CA HIS A 45 5.26 -3.45 20.83
C HIS A 45 5.35 -2.44 22.00
N PRO A 46 6.53 -2.00 22.46
CA PRO A 46 6.66 -0.96 23.48
C PRO A 46 5.85 0.32 23.19
N PHE A 47 5.72 0.69 21.90
CA PHE A 47 4.89 1.82 21.49
C PHE A 47 3.39 1.59 21.69
N GLU A 48 2.94 0.34 21.71
CA GLU A 48 1.54 -0.06 21.91
C GLU A 48 1.20 -0.20 23.40
N GLU A 49 2.16 -0.66 24.22
CA GLU A 49 2.01 -0.82 25.67
C GLU A 49 1.70 0.51 26.38
N THR A 50 2.26 1.62 25.90
CA THR A 50 2.09 2.94 26.55
C THR A 50 0.69 3.56 26.42
N GLY A 51 -0.22 2.96 25.62
CA GLY A 51 -1.63 3.37 25.47
C GLY A 51 -1.87 4.76 24.85
N LYS A 52 -0.87 5.64 24.84
CA LYS A 52 -0.94 6.99 24.30
C LYS A 52 -0.59 6.95 22.81
N ASN A 53 -1.60 7.13 21.95
CA ASN A 53 -1.36 7.38 20.53
C ASN A 53 -0.56 6.25 19.85
N SER A 54 -0.85 4.99 20.15
CA SER A 54 -0.38 3.88 19.32
C SER A 54 -1.30 3.78 18.10
N GLY A 55 -0.74 3.84 16.89
CA GLY A 55 -1.51 3.79 15.65
C GLY A 55 -2.13 2.41 15.40
N LYS A 56 -2.19 2.00 14.13
CA LYS A 56 -2.64 0.64 13.76
C LYS A 56 -1.84 -0.41 14.56
N LYS A 57 -2.53 -1.42 15.11
CA LYS A 57 -1.93 -2.52 15.89
C LYS A 57 -0.93 -3.31 15.05
N SER A 58 -0.01 -4.02 15.71
CA SER A 58 0.96 -4.89 15.04
C SER A 58 0.25 -6.06 14.38
N SER A 59 0.59 -6.33 13.12
CA SER A 59 0.06 -7.49 12.38
C SER A 59 0.53 -8.80 13.02
N PRO A 60 -0.10 -9.96 12.71
CA PRO A 60 0.29 -11.26 13.28
C PRO A 60 1.79 -11.57 13.09
N ILE A 61 2.34 -11.33 11.90
CA ILE A 61 3.77 -11.51 11.63
C ILE A 61 4.65 -10.54 12.43
N GLN A 62 4.21 -9.28 12.62
CA GLN A 62 4.94 -8.32 13.46
C GLN A 62 4.92 -8.76 14.92
N LYS A 63 3.79 -9.27 15.43
CA LYS A 63 3.68 -9.82 16.78
C LYS A 63 4.61 -11.01 16.98
N ALA A 64 4.71 -11.91 16.00
CA ALA A 64 5.66 -13.02 16.03
C ALA A 64 7.12 -12.54 16.09
N ILE A 65 7.49 -11.53 15.28
CA ILE A 65 8.83 -10.92 15.33
C ILE A 65 9.09 -10.29 16.69
N ILE A 66 8.14 -9.52 17.24
CA ILE A 66 8.29 -8.86 18.55
C ILE A 66 8.48 -9.90 19.65
N TYR A 67 7.67 -10.96 19.66
CA TYR A 67 7.76 -12.04 20.63
C TYR A 67 9.10 -12.77 20.53
N SER A 68 9.55 -13.10 19.31
CA SER A 68 10.85 -13.72 19.09
C SER A 68 12.01 -12.86 19.62
N ILE A 69 11.98 -11.54 19.39
CA ILE A 69 13.00 -10.63 19.94
C ILE A 69 12.95 -10.61 21.47
N LYS A 70 11.75 -10.56 22.08
CA LYS A 70 11.59 -10.58 23.54
C LYS A 70 12.15 -11.88 24.14
N ASN A 71 11.83 -13.03 23.56
CA ASN A 71 12.29 -14.33 24.05
C ASN A 71 13.79 -14.58 23.84
N ASN A 72 14.42 -13.91 22.87
CA ASN A 72 15.88 -13.96 22.65
C ASN A 72 16.65 -12.89 23.45
N GLY A 73 16.11 -12.39 24.56
CA GLY A 73 16.80 -11.43 25.43
C GLY A 73 16.86 -10.00 24.86
N GLY A 74 15.86 -9.63 24.06
CA GLY A 74 15.71 -8.27 23.50
C GLY A 74 16.40 -8.03 22.15
N LYS A 75 17.04 -9.06 21.57
CA LYS A 75 17.68 -9.01 20.24
C LYS A 75 17.54 -10.35 19.53
N ALA A 76 17.37 -10.35 18.22
CA ALA A 76 17.34 -11.59 17.42
C ALA A 76 17.97 -11.38 16.04
N THR A 77 18.66 -12.40 15.54
CA THR A 77 19.19 -12.44 14.17
C THR A 77 18.07 -12.66 13.15
N GLU A 78 18.29 -12.26 11.89
CA GLU A 78 17.30 -12.49 10.83
C GLU A 78 16.94 -13.97 10.66
N GLU A 79 17.88 -14.89 10.88
CA GLU A 79 17.64 -16.33 10.84
C GLU A 79 16.76 -16.81 12.01
N GLN A 80 17.03 -16.35 13.24
CA GLN A 80 16.19 -16.65 14.40
C GLN A 80 14.76 -16.13 14.20
N LEU A 81 14.62 -14.94 13.63
CA LEU A 81 13.32 -14.37 13.30
C LEU A 81 12.61 -15.21 12.24
N LEU A 82 13.31 -15.58 11.16
CA LEU A 82 12.74 -16.40 10.09
C LEU A 82 12.28 -17.76 10.61
N ASN A 83 13.13 -18.46 11.38
CA ASN A 83 12.81 -19.78 11.92
C ASN A 83 11.58 -19.74 12.82
N PHE A 84 11.49 -18.73 13.70
CA PHE A 84 10.32 -18.58 14.57
C PHE A 84 9.05 -18.28 13.77
N VAL A 85 9.14 -17.41 12.77
CA VAL A 85 7.99 -17.06 11.91
C VAL A 85 7.53 -18.27 11.09
N LYS A 86 8.45 -19.09 10.57
CA LYS A 86 8.13 -20.35 9.88
C LYS A 86 7.43 -21.34 10.81
N GLN A 87 7.94 -21.50 12.04
CA GLN A 87 7.32 -22.38 13.04
C GLN A 87 5.88 -21.96 13.39
N LYS A 88 5.59 -20.66 13.37
CA LYS A 88 4.27 -20.11 13.69
C LYS A 88 3.45 -19.74 12.45
N TRP A 89 3.84 -20.23 11.28
CA TRP A 89 3.29 -19.76 10.01
C TRP A 89 1.80 -20.05 9.87
N ASP A 90 1.36 -21.26 10.22
CA ASP A 90 -0.06 -21.66 10.12
C ASP A 90 -0.97 -20.79 11.00
N ILE A 91 -0.48 -20.36 12.16
CA ILE A 91 -1.19 -19.44 13.05
C ILE A 91 -1.21 -18.04 12.43
N ILE A 92 -0.07 -17.57 11.90
CA ILE A 92 0.03 -16.26 11.26
C ILE A 92 -0.92 -16.15 10.07
N THR A 93 -0.99 -17.17 9.21
CA THR A 93 -1.88 -17.18 8.03
C THR A 93 -3.35 -17.20 8.45
N LYS A 94 -3.72 -18.02 9.45
CA LYS A 94 -5.07 -18.08 10.03
C LYS A 94 -5.61 -16.72 10.47
N TYR A 95 -4.75 -15.86 11.03
CA TYR A 95 -5.14 -14.54 11.54
C TYR A 95 -4.77 -13.36 10.64
N THR A 96 -4.36 -13.61 9.39
CA THR A 96 -4.08 -12.54 8.42
C THR A 96 -5.23 -12.42 7.40
N GLU A 97 -5.84 -11.23 7.32
CA GLU A 97 -6.98 -10.94 6.43
C GLU A 97 -6.72 -11.28 4.96
N ARG A 98 -5.54 -10.91 4.47
CA ARG A 98 -5.09 -11.22 3.11
C ARG A 98 -4.19 -12.43 3.23
N GLY A 99 -4.77 -13.62 3.07
CA GLY A 99 -4.06 -14.89 3.15
C GLY A 99 -2.76 -14.85 2.35
N PHE A 100 -1.67 -15.31 2.96
CA PHE A 100 -0.39 -15.43 2.28
C PHE A 100 -0.39 -16.71 1.44
N THR A 101 0.00 -16.62 0.17
CA THR A 101 0.11 -17.78 -0.73
C THR A 101 1.43 -18.52 -0.60
N MET A 102 2.46 -17.89 -0.01
CA MET A 102 3.82 -18.43 0.06
C MET A 102 4.38 -18.35 1.48
N GLU A 103 5.17 -19.36 1.84
CA GLU A 103 5.93 -19.36 3.08
C GLU A 103 6.92 -18.18 3.14
N PRO A 104 7.13 -17.56 4.32
CA PRO A 104 8.01 -16.42 4.46
C PRO A 104 9.46 -16.80 4.20
N ASN A 105 10.18 -15.84 3.63
CA ASN A 105 11.63 -15.89 3.45
C ASN A 105 12.28 -14.68 4.13
N ILE A 106 13.61 -14.61 4.08
CA ILE A 106 14.38 -13.54 4.74
C ILE A 106 14.00 -12.13 4.27
N ARG A 107 13.55 -12.00 3.01
CA ARG A 107 13.09 -10.72 2.46
C ARG A 107 11.82 -10.25 3.18
N VAL A 108 10.88 -11.16 3.47
CA VAL A 108 9.65 -10.83 4.22
C VAL A 108 9.98 -10.33 5.62
N ILE A 109 10.96 -10.95 6.29
CA ILE A 109 11.44 -10.50 7.60
C ILE A 109 12.00 -9.07 7.50
N ARG A 110 12.93 -8.83 6.57
CA ARG A 110 13.54 -7.50 6.36
C ARG A 110 12.52 -6.43 6.05
N LEU A 111 11.52 -6.73 5.21
CA LEU A 111 10.43 -5.80 4.89
C LEU A 111 9.63 -5.43 6.13
N ASN A 112 9.23 -6.43 6.93
CA ASN A 112 8.50 -6.19 8.18
C ASN A 112 9.35 -5.41 9.20
N CYS A 113 10.64 -5.72 9.31
CA CYS A 113 11.57 -4.99 10.18
C CYS A 113 11.78 -3.52 9.75
N ALA A 114 11.70 -3.23 8.44
CA ALA A 114 11.83 -1.88 7.91
C ALA A 114 10.58 -1.00 8.08
N VAL A 115 9.43 -1.60 8.41
CA VAL A 115 8.15 -0.86 8.55
C VAL A 115 8.27 0.26 9.58
N LYS A 116 7.74 1.43 9.17
CA LYS A 116 7.53 2.58 10.04
C LYS A 116 6.06 2.67 10.45
N LYS A 117 5.81 3.03 11.71
CA LYS A 117 4.49 3.46 12.18
C LYS A 117 4.62 4.89 12.69
N ARG A 118 3.81 5.81 12.14
CA ARG A 118 3.84 7.25 12.48
C ARG A 118 5.24 7.85 12.33
N GLY A 119 5.88 7.56 11.20
CA GLY A 119 7.26 7.97 10.90
C GLY A 119 8.37 7.28 11.71
N ARG A 120 8.07 6.34 12.60
CA ARG A 120 9.06 5.67 13.47
C ARG A 120 9.23 4.20 13.13
N HIS A 121 10.47 3.74 13.02
CA HIS A 121 10.76 2.31 12.88
C HIS A 121 10.36 1.56 14.15
N LEU A 122 9.68 0.43 13.99
CA LEU A 122 9.40 -0.49 15.11
C LEU A 122 10.64 -1.28 15.52
N PHE A 123 11.48 -1.62 14.54
CA PHE A 123 12.68 -2.42 14.75
C PHE A 123 13.92 -1.61 14.37
N LEU A 124 14.99 -1.78 15.13
CA LEU A 124 16.27 -1.14 14.88
C LEU A 124 17.33 -2.22 14.66
N LYS A 125 18.29 -1.95 13.77
CA LYS A 125 19.49 -2.79 13.67
C LYS A 125 20.41 -2.52 14.85
N VAL A 126 21.00 -3.57 15.40
CA VAL A 126 22.01 -3.45 16.46
C VAL A 126 23.31 -2.91 15.84
N PRO A 127 23.85 -1.75 16.29
CA PRO A 127 24.98 -1.08 15.63
C PRO A 127 26.30 -1.86 15.54
N LYS A 128 26.42 -3.02 16.21
CA LYS A 128 27.64 -3.84 16.27
C LYS A 128 27.44 -5.29 15.82
N LEU A 129 26.20 -5.70 15.57
CA LEU A 129 25.88 -7.09 15.20
C LEU A 129 25.19 -7.07 13.85
N LYS A 130 25.84 -7.69 12.86
CA LYS A 130 25.27 -7.84 11.51
C LYS A 130 23.96 -8.62 11.60
N GLU A 131 22.97 -8.19 10.81
CA GLU A 131 21.68 -8.90 10.66
C GLU A 131 20.95 -9.17 11.98
N THR A 132 21.23 -8.36 13.01
CA THR A 132 20.56 -8.47 14.32
C THR A 132 19.65 -7.28 14.52
N TRP A 133 18.42 -7.58 14.94
CA TRP A 133 17.36 -6.62 15.15
C TRP A 133 16.96 -6.56 16.62
N MET A 134 16.52 -5.38 17.06
CA MET A 134 16.00 -5.11 18.39
C MET A 134 14.75 -4.24 18.31
N LEU A 135 13.96 -4.22 19.39
CA LEU A 135 12.78 -3.36 19.47
C LEU A 135 13.15 -1.90 19.68
N ASN A 136 12.44 -1.00 19.01
CA ASN A 136 12.54 0.42 19.27
C ASN A 136 11.67 0.78 20.49
N SER A 137 12.30 0.97 21.64
CA SER A 137 11.61 1.38 22.87
C SER A 137 11.72 2.86 23.18
N ALA A 138 12.41 3.66 22.35
CA ALA A 138 12.67 5.06 22.67
C ALA A 138 11.35 5.85 22.77
N PRO A 139 11.13 6.69 23.79
CA PRO A 139 9.98 7.58 23.82
C PRO A 139 10.06 8.61 22.69
N ARG A 140 8.90 9.08 22.20
CA ARG A 140 8.86 10.16 21.21
C ARG A 140 9.48 11.40 21.87
N LYS A 141 10.64 11.84 21.39
CA LYS A 141 11.11 13.19 21.69
C LYS A 141 10.11 14.11 21.02
N ILE A 142 9.20 14.69 21.80
CA ILE A 142 8.34 15.78 21.33
C ILE A 142 9.33 16.82 20.79
N PRO A 143 9.26 17.22 19.51
CA PRO A 143 10.03 18.36 19.07
C PRO A 143 9.67 19.48 20.02
N GLN A 144 10.65 20.01 20.78
CA GLN A 144 10.41 21.23 21.52
C GLN A 144 9.88 22.20 20.47
N LYS A 145 8.59 22.57 20.57
CA LYS A 145 8.05 23.67 19.79
C LYS A 145 9.07 24.77 19.99
N ARG A 146 9.79 25.15 18.93
CA ARG A 146 10.58 26.37 18.95
C ARG A 146 9.55 27.46 19.18
N ILE A 147 9.38 27.83 20.45
CA ILE A 147 8.69 29.04 20.83
C ILE A 147 9.61 30.10 20.26
N ASN A 148 9.31 30.55 19.05
CA ASN A 148 9.91 31.76 18.51
C ASN A 148 9.37 32.91 19.38
N LEU A 149 10.02 33.12 20.52
CA LEU A 149 10.01 34.41 21.21
C LEU A 149 10.68 35.40 20.26
N LYS A 150 9.87 35.97 19.36
CA LYS A 150 10.18 37.26 18.74
C LYS A 150 10.14 38.29 19.88
N THR A 151 11.28 38.49 20.53
CA THR A 151 11.55 39.73 21.24
C THR A 151 11.47 40.84 20.19
N LYS A 152 10.46 41.68 20.35
CA LYS A 152 10.13 42.77 19.45
C LYS A 152 11.04 43.94 19.81
N GLU A 153 12.15 44.08 19.11
CA GLU A 153 12.81 45.39 18.98
C GLU A 153 12.87 45.77 17.50
N ILE A 154 12.24 46.91 17.23
CA ILE A 154 12.11 47.55 15.92
C ILE A 154 13.34 48.44 15.74
N SER A 155 14.06 48.26 14.64
CA SER A 155 14.77 49.33 13.94
C SER A 155 14.73 49.05 12.44
N SER A 156 13.69 49.63 11.82
CA SER A 156 13.51 50.05 10.42
C SER A 156 14.47 49.56 9.33
N GLY A 157 13.92 48.88 8.32
CA GLY A 157 14.55 48.72 6.99
C GLY A 157 13.78 47.81 6.03
N SER A 158 13.23 48.40 4.96
CA SER A 158 12.97 47.89 3.59
C SER A 158 12.16 46.59 3.33
N ASP A 159 10.94 46.78 2.81
CA ASP A 159 10.38 46.34 1.49
C ASP A 159 10.51 44.87 0.97
N PRO A 160 9.69 44.39 -0.01
CA PRO A 160 8.53 43.54 0.26
C PRO A 160 8.43 42.25 -0.62
N GLY A 161 7.50 41.35 -0.25
CA GLY A 161 6.96 40.25 -1.08
C GLY A 161 7.79 38.95 -1.03
N GLU A 162 7.27 37.75 -0.80
CA GLU A 162 5.94 37.17 -1.05
C GLU A 162 5.87 35.78 -0.33
N PRO A 163 4.82 34.94 -0.50
CA PRO A 163 3.85 34.59 0.53
C PRO A 163 4.13 33.32 1.37
N ILE A 164 3.37 33.26 2.46
CA ILE A 164 3.26 32.22 3.49
C ILE A 164 2.63 30.94 2.90
N GLN A 165 3.28 29.78 3.05
CA GLN A 165 2.62 28.47 2.95
C GLN A 165 2.38 27.91 4.36
N GLU A 166 1.10 27.81 4.71
CA GLU A 166 0.60 27.13 5.90
C GLU A 166 0.97 25.63 5.85
N ALA A 167 1.73 25.16 6.82
CA ALA A 167 1.95 23.73 7.01
C ALA A 167 0.69 23.12 7.64
N VAL A 168 -0.21 22.63 6.79
CA VAL A 168 -1.33 21.77 7.18
C VAL A 168 -0.76 20.41 7.59
N GLU A 169 -1.05 20.00 8.82
CA GLU A 169 -0.70 18.68 9.35
C GLU A 169 -1.69 17.65 8.74
N GLU A 170 -1.41 17.24 7.49
CA GLU A 170 -2.23 16.27 6.74
C GLU A 170 -2.03 14.85 7.26
N SER A 171 -3.14 14.10 7.26
CA SER A 171 -3.21 12.74 7.78
C SER A 171 -2.52 11.74 6.82
N GLU A 172 -1.86 10.70 7.35
CA GLU A 172 -1.16 9.66 6.56
C GLU A 172 -2.10 8.89 5.58
N GLU A 173 -3.43 9.03 5.68
CA GLU A 173 -4.38 8.47 4.71
C GLU A 173 -4.70 9.42 3.55
N GLU A 174 -4.62 10.74 3.76
CA GLU A 174 -4.64 11.72 2.67
C GLU A 174 -3.38 11.62 1.82
N GLN A 175 -2.23 11.20 2.35
CA GLN A 175 -1.03 10.99 1.52
C GLN A 175 -1.18 9.87 0.49
N ASN A 176 -2.00 8.84 0.75
CA ASN A 176 -2.25 7.79 -0.25
C ASN A 176 -3.30 8.18 -1.29
N GLU A 177 -4.23 9.09 -0.99
CA GLU A 177 -5.18 9.65 -1.96
C GLU A 177 -4.60 10.88 -2.69
N LEU A 178 -3.80 11.73 -2.04
CA LEU A 178 -3.02 12.78 -2.69
C LEU A 178 -1.97 12.21 -3.65
N ILE A 179 -1.40 11.02 -3.38
CA ILE A 179 -0.54 10.36 -4.37
C ILE A 179 -1.32 10.09 -5.67
N VAL A 180 -2.64 9.85 -5.62
CA VAL A 180 -3.46 9.56 -6.80
C VAL A 180 -3.60 10.77 -7.74
N ASP A 181 -3.62 12.00 -7.20
CA ASP A 181 -3.59 13.25 -8.00
C ASP A 181 -2.16 13.79 -8.25
N THR A 182 -1.14 13.25 -7.56
CA THR A 182 0.26 13.70 -7.67
C THR A 182 1.12 12.79 -8.57
N VAL A 183 0.57 11.73 -9.17
CA VAL A 183 1.38 10.68 -9.82
C VAL A 183 2.35 11.27 -10.85
N MET A 184 1.95 12.30 -11.60
CA MET A 184 2.80 12.91 -12.62
C MET A 184 2.69 14.45 -12.60
N ARG A 185 3.46 15.14 -11.75
CA ARG A 185 3.62 16.60 -11.89
C ARG A 185 4.14 16.88 -13.31
N LYS A 186 3.63 17.93 -13.98
CA LYS A 186 3.91 18.25 -15.39
C LYS A 186 5.42 18.38 -15.74
N ASP A 187 6.27 18.53 -14.74
CA ASP A 187 7.71 18.73 -14.89
C ASP A 187 8.55 17.49 -14.51
N THR A 188 7.95 16.28 -14.48
CA THR A 188 8.64 15.04 -14.13
C THR A 188 8.85 14.12 -15.33
N PHE A 189 9.88 13.27 -15.26
CA PHE A 189 10.17 12.27 -16.30
C PHE A 189 9.02 11.32 -16.52
N GLU A 190 8.36 10.95 -15.43
CA GLU A 190 7.25 10.02 -15.49
C GLU A 190 6.03 10.66 -16.21
N TYR A 191 5.85 11.98 -16.14
CA TYR A 191 4.84 12.72 -16.94
C TYR A 191 5.15 12.69 -18.44
N CYS A 192 6.42 12.77 -18.86
CA CYS A 192 6.78 12.64 -20.27
C CYS A 192 6.42 11.27 -20.85
N ILE A 193 6.57 10.21 -20.04
CA ILE A 193 6.15 8.86 -20.44
C ILE A 193 4.63 8.78 -20.52
N GLU A 194 3.91 9.33 -19.54
CA GLU A 194 2.45 9.38 -19.59
C GLU A 194 1.96 10.09 -20.86
N LYS A 195 2.49 11.29 -21.11
CA LYS A 195 2.16 12.12 -22.27
C LYS A 195 2.43 11.40 -23.59
N LEU A 196 3.47 10.57 -23.69
CA LEU A 196 3.73 9.73 -24.87
C LEU A 196 2.51 8.87 -25.23
N PHE A 197 1.84 8.27 -24.24
CA PHE A 197 0.66 7.43 -24.43
C PHE A 197 -0.65 8.22 -24.49
N THR A 198 -0.74 9.38 -23.83
CA THR A 198 -1.94 10.22 -23.92
C THR A 198 -2.06 10.91 -25.28
N ASP A 199 -0.95 11.38 -25.84
CA ASP A 199 -0.94 12.13 -27.09
C ASP A 199 -0.94 11.22 -28.34
N ASN A 200 -0.55 9.95 -28.19
CA ASN A 200 -0.44 9.01 -29.30
C ASN A 200 -1.18 7.70 -29.02
N VAL A 201 -2.09 7.31 -29.93
CA VAL A 201 -2.82 6.03 -29.89
C VAL A 201 -1.97 4.88 -30.47
N SER A 202 -0.64 4.98 -30.38
CA SER A 202 0.28 4.00 -30.95
C SER A 202 0.73 2.98 -29.91
N GLU A 203 1.11 1.79 -30.39
CA GLU A 203 1.71 0.75 -29.57
C GLU A 203 3.22 0.83 -29.68
N TYR A 204 3.91 0.73 -28.55
CA TYR A 204 5.37 0.85 -28.49
C TYR A 204 5.98 -0.36 -27.79
N ASP A 205 7.08 -0.88 -28.31
CA ASP A 205 7.92 -1.78 -27.54
C ASP A 205 8.79 -1.03 -26.52
N PHE A 206 9.40 -1.76 -25.60
CA PHE A 206 10.23 -1.17 -24.55
C PHE A 206 11.43 -0.36 -25.09
N ASN A 207 12.06 -0.81 -26.18
CA ASN A 207 13.23 -0.15 -26.75
C ASN A 207 12.84 1.14 -27.48
N GLU A 208 11.70 1.16 -28.16
CA GLU A 208 11.12 2.34 -28.77
C GLU A 208 10.81 3.42 -27.72
N ILE A 209 10.19 3.04 -26.60
CA ILE A 209 9.94 3.95 -25.48
C ILE A 209 11.27 4.52 -24.95
N CYS A 210 12.29 3.68 -24.74
CA CYS A 210 13.61 4.15 -24.32
C CYS A 210 14.26 5.11 -25.32
N LYS A 211 14.10 4.92 -26.63
CA LYS A 211 14.63 5.87 -27.63
C LYS A 211 13.89 7.20 -27.60
N LEU A 212 12.55 7.16 -27.51
CA LEU A 212 11.72 8.37 -27.49
C LEU A 212 11.91 9.19 -26.22
N MET A 213 12.24 8.54 -25.10
CA MET A 213 12.44 9.18 -23.80
C MET A 213 13.88 9.66 -23.55
N GLU A 214 14.83 9.34 -24.43
CA GLU A 214 16.25 9.68 -24.29
C GLU A 214 16.50 11.19 -24.08
N PRO A 215 15.78 12.11 -24.76
CA PRO A 215 15.93 13.56 -24.53
C PRO A 215 15.60 13.99 -23.09
N TYR A 216 14.80 13.21 -22.37
CA TYR A 216 14.32 13.53 -21.03
C TYR A 216 15.10 12.81 -19.92
N LYS A 217 16.14 12.03 -20.24
CA LYS A 217 16.82 11.13 -19.29
C LYS A 217 17.32 11.82 -18.01
N GLU A 218 17.78 13.06 -18.11
CA GLU A 218 18.32 13.85 -16.99
C GLU A 218 17.24 14.59 -16.18
N MET A 219 16.00 14.59 -16.66
CA MET A 219 14.90 15.30 -16.00
C MET A 219 14.64 14.72 -14.61
N ASN A 220 14.21 15.54 -13.64
CA ASN A 220 13.89 15.06 -12.30
C ASN A 220 12.64 14.16 -12.31
N GLY A 221 12.47 13.35 -11.26
CA GLY A 221 11.33 12.44 -11.15
C GLY A 221 11.44 11.47 -9.99
N LEU A 222 10.37 10.69 -9.78
CA LEU A 222 10.22 9.71 -8.70
C LEU A 222 11.36 8.68 -8.69
N PHE A 223 11.84 8.31 -9.89
CA PHE A 223 12.81 7.23 -10.06
C PHE A 223 14.22 7.71 -10.46
N LYS A 224 14.58 8.97 -10.20
CA LYS A 224 15.87 9.56 -10.61
C LYS A 224 17.11 8.79 -10.15
N THR A 225 17.03 8.06 -9.04
CA THR A 225 18.15 7.27 -8.52
C THR A 225 18.41 5.97 -9.28
N LEU A 226 17.50 5.57 -10.18
CA LEU A 226 17.64 4.38 -11.00
C LEU A 226 18.37 4.70 -12.31
N ALA A 227 19.10 3.72 -12.84
CA ALA A 227 19.62 3.79 -14.20
C ALA A 227 18.48 3.97 -15.22
N TYR A 228 18.75 4.68 -16.32
CA TYR A 228 17.75 5.14 -17.28
C TYR A 228 16.71 4.09 -17.71
N GLU A 229 17.14 2.91 -18.18
CA GLU A 229 16.19 1.85 -18.57
C GLU A 229 15.33 1.34 -17.40
N ARG A 230 15.93 1.22 -16.20
CA ARG A 230 15.19 0.82 -15.00
C ARG A 230 14.19 1.89 -14.57
N ARG A 231 14.53 3.15 -14.81
CA ARG A 231 13.64 4.29 -14.60
C ARG A 231 12.41 4.17 -15.50
N VAL A 232 12.59 3.96 -16.81
CA VAL A 232 11.50 3.74 -17.76
C VAL A 232 10.61 2.57 -17.32
N ARG A 233 11.20 1.43 -16.95
CA ARG A 233 10.43 0.26 -16.46
C ARG A 233 9.60 0.59 -15.23
N ALA A 234 10.18 1.28 -14.24
CA ALA A 234 9.48 1.65 -13.02
C ALA A 234 8.28 2.57 -13.34
N SER A 235 8.45 3.54 -14.25
CA SER A 235 7.38 4.41 -14.72
C SER A 235 6.25 3.64 -15.41
N LEU A 236 6.58 2.69 -16.30
CA LEU A 236 5.58 1.86 -16.98
C LEU A 236 4.79 0.98 -16.00
N VAL A 237 5.44 0.45 -14.95
CA VAL A 237 4.75 -0.32 -13.89
C VAL A 237 3.73 0.56 -13.15
N VAL A 238 4.11 1.80 -12.83
CA VAL A 238 3.19 2.77 -12.20
C VAL A 238 2.02 3.08 -13.14
N LEU A 239 2.28 3.43 -14.40
CA LEU A 239 1.23 3.73 -15.38
C LEU A 239 0.28 2.54 -15.60
N LYS A 240 0.80 1.31 -15.64
CA LYS A 240 -0.02 0.09 -15.71
C LYS A 240 -0.89 -0.09 -14.47
N TYR A 241 -0.33 0.13 -13.27
CA TYR A 241 -1.08 0.06 -12.02
C TYR A 241 -2.25 1.06 -11.99
N HIS A 242 -2.04 2.25 -12.55
CA HIS A 242 -3.06 3.29 -12.68
C HIS A 242 -4.00 3.13 -13.88
N LYS A 243 -3.91 2.02 -14.62
CA LYS A 243 -4.72 1.75 -15.82
C LYS A 243 -4.63 2.86 -16.88
N VAL A 244 -3.46 3.50 -16.99
CA VAL A 244 -3.17 4.45 -18.07
C VAL A 244 -2.70 3.70 -19.32
N ILE A 245 -1.99 2.60 -19.12
CA ILE A 245 -1.46 1.75 -20.19
C ILE A 245 -1.74 0.28 -19.92
N ASP A 246 -1.85 -0.49 -21.00
CA ASP A 246 -1.88 -1.96 -20.99
C ASP A 246 -0.59 -2.53 -21.58
N TYR A 247 -0.23 -3.74 -21.16
CA TYR A 247 0.86 -4.52 -21.75
C TYR A 247 0.29 -5.73 -22.49
N ILE A 248 0.58 -5.82 -23.79
CA ILE A 248 0.15 -6.91 -24.67
C ILE A 248 1.25 -7.97 -24.67
N GLU A 249 1.02 -9.06 -23.94
CA GLU A 249 2.03 -10.12 -23.75
C GLU A 249 2.44 -10.80 -25.07
N LYS A 250 1.51 -10.90 -26.03
CA LYS A 250 1.76 -11.57 -27.32
C LYS A 250 2.83 -10.86 -28.15
N ASP A 251 2.81 -9.52 -28.14
CA ASP A 251 3.66 -8.69 -28.99
C ASP A 251 4.77 -7.97 -28.21
N GLY A 252 4.74 -8.06 -26.88
CA GLY A 252 5.70 -7.38 -26.00
C GLY A 252 5.55 -5.85 -26.02
N LYS A 253 4.36 -5.35 -26.32
CA LYS A 253 4.09 -3.92 -26.54
C LYS A 253 3.25 -3.31 -25.44
N TYR A 254 3.42 -2.01 -25.27
CA TYR A 254 2.60 -1.17 -24.41
C TYR A 254 1.68 -0.32 -25.28
N ARG A 255 0.43 -0.16 -24.83
CA ARG A 255 -0.54 0.73 -25.48
C ARG A 255 -1.33 1.51 -24.45
N THR A 256 -1.92 2.62 -24.87
CA THR A 256 -2.85 3.39 -24.05
C THR A 256 -4.04 2.52 -23.67
N HIS A 257 -4.41 2.53 -22.39
CA HIS A 257 -5.60 1.84 -21.92
C HIS A 257 -6.82 2.51 -22.56
N GLN A 258 -7.43 1.82 -23.52
CA GLN A 258 -8.72 2.26 -24.02
C GLN A 258 -9.72 1.92 -22.92
N ASN A 259 -10.33 2.94 -22.31
CA ASN A 259 -11.62 2.77 -21.65
C ASN A 259 -12.62 2.39 -22.75
N ILE A 260 -12.57 1.11 -23.17
CA ILE A 260 -13.69 0.48 -23.84
C ILE A 260 -14.76 0.53 -22.76
N ALA A 261 -15.62 1.54 -22.83
CA ALA A 261 -16.95 1.43 -22.26
C ALA A 261 -17.45 0.11 -22.82
N VAL A 262 -17.50 -0.91 -21.97
CA VAL A 262 -18.01 -2.22 -22.35
C VAL A 262 -19.47 -1.95 -22.67
N ASP A 263 -19.78 -1.67 -23.93
CA ASP A 263 -21.10 -1.89 -24.45
C ASP A 263 -21.35 -3.37 -24.19
N HIS A 264 -22.25 -3.68 -23.26
CA HIS A 264 -22.54 -5.03 -22.80
C HIS A 264 -23.14 -5.94 -23.88
N ARG A 265 -22.93 -5.62 -25.16
CA ARG A 265 -23.09 -6.54 -26.27
C ARG A 265 -21.88 -7.46 -26.33
N ILE A 266 -21.74 -8.27 -25.27
CA ILE A 266 -20.95 -9.50 -25.36
C ILE A 266 -21.52 -10.24 -26.59
N PRO A 267 -20.70 -10.57 -27.61
CA PRO A 267 -21.14 -11.49 -28.66
C PRO A 267 -21.64 -12.73 -27.93
N GLN A 268 -22.92 -13.07 -28.07
CA GLN A 268 -23.49 -14.21 -27.37
C GLN A 268 -22.69 -15.44 -27.78
N ASP A 269 -21.78 -15.87 -26.92
CA ASP A 269 -21.16 -17.16 -27.04
C ASP A 269 -22.31 -18.17 -26.89
N PRO A 270 -22.62 -18.97 -27.93
CA PRO A 270 -23.70 -19.96 -27.84
C PRO A 270 -23.48 -20.97 -26.71
N ASN A 271 -22.26 -21.04 -26.17
CA ASN A 271 -21.89 -21.90 -25.06
C ASN A 271 -22.04 -21.25 -23.68
N ASN A 272 -22.42 -19.97 -23.59
CA ASN A 272 -22.59 -19.30 -22.30
C ASN A 272 -23.86 -19.80 -21.58
N LEU A 273 -23.69 -20.25 -20.34
CA LEU A 273 -24.75 -20.80 -19.49
C LEU A 273 -25.61 -19.73 -18.80
N ASP A 274 -25.27 -18.44 -18.93
CA ASP A 274 -25.97 -17.32 -18.27
C ASP A 274 -27.48 -17.24 -18.57
N SER A 275 -27.92 -17.83 -19.68
CA SER A 275 -29.35 -17.93 -20.06
C SER A 275 -30.16 -19.00 -19.30
N LEU A 276 -29.51 -19.90 -18.55
CA LEU A 276 -30.19 -21.02 -17.88
C LEU A 276 -30.78 -20.56 -16.54
N GLN A 277 -32.09 -20.74 -16.35
CA GLN A 277 -32.76 -20.55 -15.06
C GLN A 277 -32.54 -21.77 -14.17
N ILE A 278 -31.32 -21.91 -13.64
CA ILE A 278 -30.86 -23.09 -12.87
C ILE A 278 -31.80 -23.37 -11.67
N GLU A 279 -32.38 -22.34 -11.06
CA GLU A 279 -33.27 -22.47 -9.90
C GLU A 279 -34.56 -23.28 -10.16
N LYS A 280 -34.94 -23.45 -11.44
CA LYS A 280 -36.18 -24.15 -11.82
C LYS A 280 -35.94 -25.49 -12.51
N MET A 281 -34.69 -25.91 -12.64
CA MET A 281 -34.32 -27.13 -13.34
C MET A 281 -34.02 -28.26 -12.36
N THR A 282 -34.45 -29.46 -12.71
CA THR A 282 -33.95 -30.69 -12.10
C THR A 282 -32.50 -30.94 -12.54
N LEU A 283 -31.79 -31.78 -11.79
CA LEU A 283 -30.39 -32.10 -12.08
C LEU A 283 -30.21 -32.69 -13.49
N ASP A 284 -31.16 -33.51 -13.94
CA ASP A 284 -31.14 -34.15 -15.26
C ASP A 284 -31.37 -33.14 -16.39
N GLU A 285 -32.28 -32.17 -16.19
CA GLU A 285 -32.52 -31.08 -17.15
C GLU A 285 -31.30 -30.17 -17.30
N PHE A 286 -30.63 -29.87 -16.19
CA PHE A 286 -29.40 -29.10 -16.20
C PHE A 286 -28.29 -29.84 -16.95
N TYR A 287 -28.11 -31.14 -16.67
CA TYR A 287 -27.11 -31.97 -17.32
C TYR A 287 -27.33 -32.10 -18.83
N ASN A 288 -28.58 -32.32 -19.27
CA ASN A 288 -28.94 -32.38 -20.68
C ASN A 288 -28.75 -31.03 -21.40
N SER A 289 -29.01 -29.92 -20.69
CA SER A 289 -28.80 -28.56 -21.21
C SER A 289 -27.32 -28.26 -21.44
N ILE A 290 -26.43 -28.72 -20.56
CA ILE A 290 -24.98 -28.65 -20.76
C ILE A 290 -24.58 -29.55 -21.93
N GLN A 291 -24.99 -30.82 -21.94
CA GLN A 291 -24.60 -31.75 -23.00
C GLN A 291 -25.00 -31.29 -24.41
N SER A 292 -26.18 -30.69 -24.57
CA SER A 292 -26.65 -30.22 -25.89
C SER A 292 -25.85 -29.03 -26.42
N ARG A 293 -25.36 -28.15 -25.54
CA ARG A 293 -24.58 -26.96 -25.94
C ARG A 293 -23.13 -27.28 -26.29
N PHE A 294 -22.53 -28.28 -25.65
CA PHE A 294 -21.12 -28.65 -25.88
C PHE A 294 -20.92 -29.85 -26.83
N LYS A 295 -21.95 -30.24 -27.58
CA LYS A 295 -21.92 -31.36 -28.55
C LYS A 295 -21.68 -30.92 -30.01
N THR A 296 -21.41 -29.64 -30.26
CA THR A 296 -20.93 -29.13 -31.56
C THR A 296 -19.43 -29.03 -31.59
#